data_AF-A0A7V3SAN9-F1
#
_entry.id   AF-A0A7V3SAN9-F1
#
_cell.length_a   1.000
_cell.length_b   1.000
_cell.length_c   1.000
_cell.angle_alpha   90.00
_cell.angle_beta   90.00
_cell.angle_gamma   90.00
#
_symmetry.space_group_name_H-M   'P 1'
#
loop_
_entity.id
_entity.type
_entity.pdbx_description
1 polymer ?
#
loop_
_entity_poly.entity_id
_entity_poly.type
_entity_poly.pdbx_seq_one_letter_code
_entity_poly.pdbx_strand_id
1 'polypeptide(L)'
;MKLSTKFAYLMLVLVPYCVLLGYTIAVYPDIPEKLANNLPRGLIFLPAVIAAILPITYAAMVFFGGKYLKRAHYLAIAVPMDLGLFGLVVAVWLIKNS
;
A
#
# COMPACT_ATOMS: atom_id res chain seq x y z
N MET A 1 6.32 -7.99 23.72
CA MET A 1 6.56 -8.41 22.31
C MET A 1 8.01 -8.08 21.97
N LYS A 2 8.83 -9.03 21.48
CA LYS A 2 10.24 -8.77 21.17
C LYS A 2 10.35 -7.86 19.93
N LEU A 3 11.42 -7.05 19.86
CA LEU A 3 11.66 -6.09 18.77
C LEU A 3 11.67 -6.77 17.39
N SER A 4 12.23 -7.98 17.28
CA SER A 4 12.26 -8.73 16.02
C SER A 4 10.87 -9.11 15.50
N THR A 5 9.91 -9.38 16.40
CA THR A 5 8.54 -9.73 16.00
C THR A 5 7.79 -8.51 15.47
N LYS A 6 7.99 -7.33 16.09
CA LYS A 6 7.45 -6.06 15.59
C LYS A 6 8.00 -5.75 14.19
N PHE A 7 9.30 -5.93 14.01
CA PHE A 7 9.96 -5.72 12.73
C PHE A 7 9.45 -6.68 11.65
N ALA A 8 9.21 -7.95 12.00
CA ALA A 8 8.62 -8.92 11.08
C ALA A 8 7.21 -8.54 10.63
N TYR A 9 6.35 -8.07 11.54
CA TYR A 9 5.01 -7.58 11.16
C TYR A 9 5.08 -6.37 10.25
N LEU A 10 5.98 -5.43 10.53
CA LEU A 10 6.20 -4.28 9.66
C LEU A 10 6.63 -4.73 8.26
N MET A 11 7.63 -5.62 8.16
CA MET A 11 8.14 -6.11 6.88
C MET A 11 7.08 -6.84 6.05
N LEU A 12 6.15 -7.54 6.71
CA LEU A 12 5.05 -8.22 6.04
C LEU A 12 4.17 -7.25 5.24
N VAL A 13 3.95 -6.05 5.75
CA VAL A 13 3.19 -4.98 5.06
C VAL A 13 4.09 -4.13 4.17
N LEU A 14 5.31 -3.82 4.61
CA LEU A 14 6.22 -2.89 3.94
C LEU A 14 6.76 -3.46 2.61
N VAL A 15 7.07 -4.76 2.55
CA VAL A 15 7.62 -5.41 1.35
C VAL A 15 6.66 -5.37 0.16
N PRO A 16 5.41 -5.87 0.25
CA PRO A 16 4.46 -5.77 -0.87
C PRO A 16 4.21 -4.30 -1.24
N TYR A 17 4.28 -3.40 -0.26
CA TYR A 17 4.17 -1.96 -0.48
C TYR A 17 5.27 -1.33 -1.33
N CYS A 18 6.52 -1.65 -1.04
CA CYS A 18 7.66 -1.16 -1.83
C CYS A 18 7.57 -1.67 -3.28
N VAL A 19 7.08 -2.89 -3.48
CA VAL A 19 6.83 -3.45 -4.81
C VAL A 19 5.75 -2.66 -5.54
N LEU A 20 4.63 -2.30 -4.88
CA LEU A 20 3.59 -1.47 -5.48
C LEU A 20 4.07 -0.07 -5.84
N LEU A 21 4.83 0.59 -4.96
CA LEU A 21 5.38 1.91 -5.25
C LEU A 21 6.31 1.86 -6.46
N GLY A 22 7.19 0.87 -6.52
CA GLY A 22 8.06 0.64 -7.69
C GLY A 22 7.26 0.39 -8.96
N TYR A 23 6.23 -0.46 -8.90
CA TYR A 23 5.34 -0.72 -10.02
C TYR A 23 4.57 0.52 -10.47
N THR A 24 4.03 1.29 -9.52
CA THR A 24 3.29 2.52 -9.80
C THR A 24 4.20 3.52 -10.49
N ILE A 25 5.41 3.76 -9.98
CA ILE A 25 6.40 4.67 -10.61
C ILE A 25 6.80 4.19 -12.00
N ALA A 26 6.95 2.87 -12.21
CA ALA A 26 7.33 2.30 -13.49
C ALA A 26 6.22 2.34 -14.54
N VAL A 27 4.95 2.17 -14.14
CA VAL A 27 3.80 2.10 -15.06
C VAL A 27 3.18 3.47 -15.30
N TYR A 28 3.31 4.40 -14.36
CA TYR A 28 2.76 5.75 -14.49
C TYR A 28 3.11 6.50 -15.79
N PRO A 29 4.35 6.45 -16.29
CA PRO A 29 4.74 7.11 -17.52
C PRO A 29 3.99 6.57 -18.75
N ASP A 30 3.53 5.31 -18.67
CA ASP A 30 2.81 4.61 -19.75
C ASP A 30 1.29 4.80 -19.68
N ILE A 31 0.74 5.47 -18.66
CA ILE A 31 -0.71 5.60 -18.53
C ILE A 31 -1.23 6.50 -19.66
N PRO A 32 -2.15 6.02 -20.52
CA PRO A 32 -2.59 6.76 -21.69
C PRO A 32 -3.22 8.09 -21.28
N GLU A 33 -2.84 9.18 -21.96
CA GLU A 33 -3.34 10.55 -21.74
C GLU A 33 -4.88 10.63 -21.73
N LYS A 34 -5.58 9.67 -22.35
CA LYS A 34 -7.04 9.54 -22.33
C LYS A 34 -7.62 9.33 -20.93
N LEU A 35 -6.92 8.66 -20.02
CA LEU A 35 -7.32 8.52 -18.61
C LEU A 35 -7.01 9.80 -17.81
N ALA A 36 -5.93 10.50 -18.18
CA ALA A 36 -5.50 11.75 -17.55
C ALA A 36 -6.36 12.97 -17.98
N ASN A 37 -7.01 12.93 -19.16
CA ASN A 37 -7.78 14.04 -19.69
C ASN A 37 -9.06 14.37 -18.90
N ASN A 38 -9.54 13.48 -18.03
CA ASN A 38 -10.71 13.72 -17.16
C ASN A 38 -10.42 13.58 -15.66
N LEU A 39 -9.22 13.18 -15.26
CA LEU A 39 -8.82 13.14 -13.85
C LEU A 39 -7.91 14.33 -13.51
N PRO A 40 -8.23 15.13 -12.47
CA PRO A 40 -7.33 16.15 -11.97
C PRO A 40 -5.95 15.54 -11.69
N ARG A 41 -4.86 16.16 -12.18
CA ARG A 41 -3.48 15.64 -12.06
C ARG A 41 -3.09 15.23 -10.62
N GLY A 42 -3.69 15.86 -9.60
CA GLY A 42 -3.49 15.50 -8.19
C GLY A 42 -4.13 14.17 -7.76
N LEU A 43 -5.26 13.78 -8.35
CA LEU A 43 -5.94 12.50 -8.06
C LEU A 43 -5.18 11.30 -8.60
N ILE A 44 -4.35 11.52 -9.61
CA ILE A 44 -3.50 10.45 -10.13
C ILE A 44 -2.48 10.03 -9.04
N PHE A 45 -2.01 10.96 -8.20
CA PHE A 45 -1.06 10.66 -7.10
C PHE A 45 -1.75 10.14 -5.85
N LEU A 46 -3.09 10.15 -5.81
CA LEU A 46 -3.85 9.69 -4.65
C LEU A 46 -3.53 8.23 -4.28
N PRO A 47 -3.41 7.27 -5.22
CA PRO A 47 -2.94 5.92 -4.91
C PRO A 47 -1.55 5.91 -4.31
N ALA A 48 -0.63 6.78 -4.77
CA ALA A 48 0.74 6.89 -4.25
C ALA A 48 0.79 7.51 -2.83
N VAL A 49 -0.14 8.43 -2.52
CA VAL A 49 -0.24 9.08 -1.20
C VAL A 49 -0.93 8.16 -0.18
N ILE A 50 -2.08 7.56 -0.55
CA ILE A 50 -2.71 6.48 0.22
C ILE A 50 -1.70 5.36 0.41
N ALA A 51 -0.91 5.10 -0.64
CA ALA A 51 0.22 4.20 -0.60
C ALA A 51 1.18 4.55 0.56
N ALA A 52 1.71 5.76 0.63
CA ALA A 52 2.64 6.12 1.70
C ALA A 52 2.02 6.06 3.12
N ILE A 53 0.74 6.45 3.27
CA ILE A 53 0.11 6.62 4.59
C ILE A 53 -0.17 5.28 5.30
N LEU A 54 -0.58 4.24 4.57
CA LEU A 54 -0.95 2.94 5.12
C LEU A 54 0.19 2.20 5.86
N PRO A 55 1.41 2.02 5.30
CA PRO A 55 2.52 1.39 6.01
C PRO A 55 3.06 2.27 7.14
N ILE A 56 2.99 3.61 7.02
CA ILE A 56 3.38 4.53 8.10
C ILE A 56 2.43 4.40 9.30
N THR A 57 1.13 4.38 9.07
CA THR A 57 0.12 4.20 10.11
C THR A 57 0.23 2.80 10.74
N TYR A 58 0.46 1.77 9.94
CA TYR A 58 0.72 0.41 10.44
C TYR A 58 2.01 0.34 11.28
N ALA A 59 3.09 0.99 10.86
CA ALA A 59 4.32 1.11 11.64
C ALA A 59 4.05 1.77 13.00
N ALA A 60 3.32 2.89 13.01
CA ALA A 60 2.95 3.56 14.24
C ALA A 60 2.16 2.64 15.18
N MET A 61 1.21 1.85 14.65
CA MET A 61 0.46 0.87 15.44
C MET A 61 1.35 -0.25 15.98
N VAL A 62 2.28 -0.79 15.19
CA VAL A 62 3.18 -1.89 15.61
C VAL A 62 4.19 -1.43 16.67
N PHE A 63 4.74 -0.23 16.54
CA PHE A 63 5.74 0.28 17.48
C PHE A 63 5.11 0.86 18.75
N PHE A 64 4.04 1.66 18.64
CA PHE A 64 3.42 2.38 19.76
C PHE A 64 2.12 1.74 20.29
N GLY A 65 1.37 1.01 19.46
CA GLY A 65 0.11 0.33 19.83
C GLY A 65 0.28 -1.03 20.52
N GLY A 66 1.52 -1.46 20.76
CA GLY A 66 1.86 -2.77 21.35
C GLY A 66 1.26 -3.07 22.72
N LYS A 67 0.77 -2.07 23.46
CA LYS A 67 0.07 -2.23 24.74
C LYS A 67 -1.43 -2.53 24.58
N TYR A 68 -2.05 -2.19 23.45
CA TYR A 68 -3.50 -2.25 23.25
C TYR A 68 -3.94 -3.32 22.27
N LEU A 69 -3.04 -3.77 21.38
CA LEU A 69 -3.37 -4.67 20.28
C LEU A 69 -2.75 -6.06 20.48
N LYS A 70 -3.59 -7.10 20.36
CA LYS A 70 -3.14 -8.51 20.29
C LYS A 70 -2.63 -8.83 18.88
N ARG A 71 -1.75 -9.85 18.76
CA ARG A 71 -1.19 -10.32 17.47
C ARG A 71 -2.21 -10.48 16.35
N ALA A 72 -3.40 -11.02 16.67
CA ALA A 72 -4.48 -11.21 15.71
C ALA A 72 -4.96 -9.90 15.05
N HIS A 73 -4.92 -8.76 15.75
CA HIS A 73 -5.35 -7.48 15.19
C HIS A 73 -4.36 -6.95 14.16
N TYR A 74 -3.06 -7.16 14.37
CA TYR A 74 -2.03 -6.76 13.40
C TYR A 74 -2.20 -7.54 12.09
N LEU A 75 -2.44 -8.86 12.18
CA LEU A 75 -2.72 -9.69 11.00
C LEU A 75 -4.04 -9.32 10.33
N ALA A 76 -5.10 -9.06 11.10
CA ALA A 76 -6.39 -8.64 10.57
C ALA A 76 -6.36 -7.30 9.84
N ILE A 77 -5.38 -6.43 10.14
CA ILE A 77 -5.16 -5.16 9.43
C ILE A 77 -4.22 -5.36 8.22
N ALA A 78 -3.21 -6.23 8.34
CA ALA A 78 -2.29 -6.52 7.24
C ALA A 78 -3.01 -7.18 6.05
N VAL A 79 -3.92 -8.13 6.29
CA VAL A 79 -4.67 -8.84 5.23
C VAL A 79 -5.46 -7.90 4.30
N PRO A 80 -6.33 -7.00 4.80
CA PRO A 80 -7.05 -6.06 3.93
C PRO A 80 -6.12 -5.01 3.29
N MET A 81 -5.00 -4.65 3.93
CA MET A 81 -3.98 -3.80 3.29
C MET A 81 -3.40 -4.50 2.06
N ASP A 82 -2.98 -5.76 2.19
CA ASP A 82 -2.41 -6.55 1.09
C ASP A 82 -3.45 -6.82 -0.01
N LEU A 83 -4.71 -7.11 0.35
CA LEU A 83 -5.80 -7.29 -0.62
C LEU A 83 -6.12 -6.00 -1.37
N GLY A 84 -6.16 -4.86 -0.68
CA GLY A 84 -6.35 -3.56 -1.31
C GLY A 84 -5.22 -3.23 -2.29
N LEU A 85 -4.00 -3.61 -1.92
CA LEU A 85 -2.80 -3.49 -2.76
C LEU A 85 -2.93 -4.33 -4.04
N PHE A 86 -3.37 -5.59 -3.90
CA PHE A 86 -3.58 -6.50 -5.02
C PHE A 86 -4.68 -5.98 -5.97
N GLY A 87 -5.78 -5.46 -5.42
CA GLY A 87 -6.84 -4.82 -6.20
C GLY A 87 -6.33 -3.60 -6.98
N LEU A 88 -5.41 -2.82 -6.41
CA LEU A 88 -4.81 -1.66 -7.05
C LEU A 88 -3.88 -2.06 -8.21
N VAL A 89 -3.06 -3.11 -8.03
CA VAL A 89 -2.23 -3.69 -9.11
C VAL A 89 -3.12 -4.17 -10.26
N VAL A 90 -4.18 -4.92 -9.95
CA VAL A 90 -5.11 -5.47 -10.95
C VAL A 90 -5.83 -4.35 -11.70
N ALA A 91 -6.29 -3.31 -11.00
CA ALA A 91 -6.93 -2.15 -11.63
C ALA A 91 -5.99 -1.44 -12.61
N VAL A 92 -4.74 -1.21 -12.21
CA VAL A 92 -3.72 -0.60 -13.09
C VAL A 92 -3.39 -1.51 -14.28
N TRP A 93 -3.28 -2.82 -14.07
CA TRP A 93 -3.04 -3.79 -15.15
C TRP A 93 -4.18 -3.81 -16.17
N LEU A 94 -5.44 -3.81 -15.71
CA LEU A 94 -6.61 -3.75 -16.59
C LEU A 94 -6.64 -2.47 -17.44
N ILE A 95 -6.27 -1.33 -16.87
CA ILE A 95 -6.15 -0.05 -17.59
C ILE A 95 -5.04 -0.10 -18.65
N LYS A 96 -3.90 -0.73 -18.35
CA LYS A 96 -2.79 -0.84 -19.32
C LYS A 96 -3.14 -1.73 -20.52
N ASN A 97 -4.00 -2.73 -20.31
CA ASN A 97 -4.37 -3.74 -21.31
C ASN A 97 -5.72 -3.49 -22.02
N SER A 98 -6.42 -2.38 -21.72
CA SER A 98 -7.66 -1.96 -22.40
C SER A 98 -7.40 -0.97 -23.53
#